data_AF-A0A812MWK1-F1
#
_entry.id   AF-A0A812MWK1-F1
#
_cell.length_a   1.000
_cell.length_b   1.000
_cell.length_c   1.000
_cell.angle_alpha   90.00
_cell.angle_beta   90.00
_cell.angle_gamma   90.00
#
_symmetry.space_group_name_H-M   'P 1'
#
loop_
_entity.id
_entity.type
_entity.pdbx_description
1 polymer ?
#
loop_
_entity_poly.entity_id
_entity_poly.type
_entity_poly.pdbx_seq_one_letter_code
_entity_poly.pdbx_strand_id
1 'polypeptide(L)'
;DIGTHSEEFFNFTQLVRPGKYMDVEQFLMTEMPSTWGETTSGSDHIACIGDKDVQTLVALTYDDFPTKRLHAFALQSGDVYRWSEVNERIGSIAAALVFSALLWSIVLNISLALAPVREDSTGRALVAWLMIGGPMMIMNYIFLLVGLILFFVTHGRQLMAVSPFSGATSDNTVVVSLFSILLPIFVVGLVLGALSKIWADYNSPKLVAAGASEGEEGGPEEEVKVKTDGDAAGEEPS
;
A
#
# COMPACT_ATOMS: atom_id res chain seq x y z
N ASP A 1 -50.53 1.65 6.89
CA ASP A 1 -51.26 1.32 5.66
C ASP A 1 -50.38 0.35 4.89
N ILE A 2 -50.69 -0.95 4.93
CA ILE A 2 -49.85 -2.04 4.39
C ILE A 2 -50.23 -2.35 2.91
N GLY A 3 -51.30 -1.73 2.40
CA GLY A 3 -51.97 -2.14 1.15
C GLY A 3 -51.38 -1.66 -0.18
N THR A 4 -50.21 -1.02 -0.21
CA THR A 4 -49.64 -0.45 -1.45
C THR A 4 -48.27 -0.99 -1.83
N HIS A 5 -47.71 -1.92 -1.07
CA HIS A 5 -46.40 -2.50 -1.38
C HIS A 5 -46.56 -3.82 -2.15
N SER A 6 -45.77 -3.98 -3.21
CA SER A 6 -45.63 -5.26 -3.89
C SER A 6 -44.77 -6.18 -3.02
N GLU A 7 -45.36 -7.26 -2.54
CA GLU A 7 -44.65 -8.35 -1.87
C GLU A 7 -44.43 -9.49 -2.87
N GLU A 8 -43.20 -9.97 -2.93
CA GLU A 8 -42.88 -11.21 -3.63
C GLU A 8 -42.72 -12.33 -2.60
N PHE A 9 -43.43 -13.43 -2.82
CA PHE A 9 -43.29 -14.63 -1.99
C PHE A 9 -42.05 -15.41 -2.44
N PHE A 10 -41.11 -15.58 -1.52
CA PHE A 10 -39.96 -16.44 -1.70
C PHE A 10 -40.18 -17.74 -0.94
N ASN A 11 -40.21 -18.83 -1.69
CA ASN A 11 -40.15 -20.17 -1.14
C ASN A 11 -38.94 -20.88 -1.75
N PHE A 12 -37.97 -21.18 -0.90
CA PHE A 12 -36.85 -22.02 -1.29
C PHE A 12 -36.52 -23.01 -0.18
N THR A 13 -36.13 -24.20 -0.60
CA THR A 13 -35.73 -25.29 0.27
C THR A 13 -34.21 -25.46 0.18
N GLN A 14 -33.49 -25.15 1.26
CA GLN A 14 -32.04 -25.35 1.32
C GLN A 14 -31.71 -26.64 2.09
N LEU A 15 -30.85 -27.49 1.52
CA LEU A 15 -30.31 -28.63 2.26
C LEU A 15 -29.27 -28.11 3.29
N VAL A 16 -29.56 -28.25 4.58
CA VAL A 16 -28.65 -27.80 5.65
C VAL A 16 -27.69 -28.91 6.07
N ARG A 17 -28.16 -30.16 6.08
CA ARG A 17 -27.37 -31.37 6.36
C ARG A 17 -27.94 -32.54 5.56
N PRO A 18 -27.19 -33.64 5.32
CA PRO A 18 -27.74 -34.82 4.66
C PRO A 18 -29.06 -35.27 5.31
N GLY A 19 -30.15 -35.23 4.55
CA GLY A 19 -31.49 -35.59 5.01
C GLY A 19 -32.23 -34.54 5.85
N LYS A 20 -31.66 -33.34 6.07
CA LYS A 20 -32.31 -32.23 6.78
C LYS A 20 -32.39 -31.00 5.87
N TYR A 21 -33.60 -30.62 5.55
CA TYR A 21 -33.93 -29.45 4.75
C TYR A 21 -34.43 -28.32 5.65
N MET A 22 -34.16 -27.09 5.24
CA MET A 22 -34.76 -25.90 5.80
C MET A 22 -35.60 -25.26 4.70
N ASP A 23 -36.90 -25.29 4.90
CA ASP A 23 -37.85 -24.58 4.05
C ASP A 23 -37.93 -23.15 4.55
N VAL A 24 -37.63 -22.20 3.67
CA VAL A 24 -37.68 -20.78 3.96
C VAL A 24 -38.83 -20.20 3.16
N GLU A 25 -39.89 -19.88 3.89
CA GLU A 25 -41.06 -19.19 3.35
C GLU A 25 -41.06 -17.76 3.90
N GLN A 26 -40.69 -16.81 3.06
CA GLN A 26 -40.64 -15.40 3.44
C GLN A 26 -41.26 -14.51 2.36
N PHE A 27 -42.03 -13.52 2.80
CA PHE A 27 -42.49 -12.44 1.96
C PHE A 27 -41.43 -11.34 1.99
N LEU A 28 -40.83 -11.06 0.83
CA LEU A 28 -39.87 -9.98 0.66
C LEU A 28 -40.57 -8.83 -0.06
N MET A 29 -40.46 -7.62 0.48
CA MET A 29 -40.90 -6.43 -0.22
C MET A 29 -40.03 -6.22 -1.46
N THR A 30 -40.67 -6.08 -2.62
CA THR A 30 -39.99 -5.95 -3.92
C THR A 30 -39.38 -4.57 -4.11
N GLU A 31 -39.98 -3.56 -3.48
CA GLU A 31 -39.53 -2.18 -3.49
C GLU A 31 -39.53 -1.66 -2.05
N MET A 32 -38.39 -1.13 -1.60
CA MET A 32 -38.38 -0.39 -0.34
C MET A 32 -39.13 0.94 -0.54
N PRO A 33 -40.07 1.30 0.34
CA PRO A 33 -40.71 2.61 0.29
C PRO A 33 -39.63 3.68 0.41
N SER A 34 -39.63 4.67 -0.49
CA SER A 34 -38.67 5.79 -0.43
C SER A 34 -38.70 6.55 0.90
N THR A 35 -39.82 6.46 1.63
CA THR A 35 -40.04 7.06 2.95
C THR A 35 -39.34 6.31 4.11
N TRP A 36 -38.87 5.08 3.90
CA TRP A 36 -38.14 4.32 4.92
C TRP A 36 -36.66 4.73 5.04
N GLY A 37 -36.14 5.46 4.06
CA GLY A 37 -34.75 5.93 4.06
C GLY A 37 -34.46 7.13 4.96
N GLU A 38 -35.48 7.88 5.41
CA GLU A 38 -35.21 9.20 6.01
C GLU A 38 -35.38 9.31 7.53
N THR A 39 -36.19 8.51 8.21
CA THR A 39 -36.31 8.63 9.68
C THR A 39 -36.99 7.43 10.31
N THR A 40 -36.25 6.41 10.72
CA THR A 40 -36.74 5.49 11.77
C THR A 40 -35.63 5.10 12.74
N SER A 41 -35.52 5.86 13.82
CA SER A 41 -34.81 5.48 15.05
C SER A 41 -35.56 4.39 15.85
N GLY A 42 -36.35 3.55 15.16
CA GLY A 42 -37.30 2.62 15.77
C GLY A 42 -36.81 1.18 15.65
N SER A 43 -36.56 0.56 16.79
CA SER A 43 -36.09 -0.82 16.98
C SER A 43 -36.97 -1.93 16.39
N ASP A 44 -38.17 -1.61 15.91
CA ASP A 44 -39.24 -2.61 15.76
C ASP A 44 -39.34 -3.21 14.34
N HIS A 45 -38.65 -2.62 13.36
CA HIS A 45 -38.56 -3.18 11.99
C HIS A 45 -37.22 -3.89 11.71
N ILE A 46 -36.36 -4.01 12.72
CA ILE A 46 -35.02 -4.63 12.66
C ILE A 46 -35.04 -6.05 13.27
N ALA A 47 -36.21 -6.63 13.56
CA ALA A 47 -36.30 -7.96 14.18
C ALA A 47 -35.55 -9.04 13.36
N CYS A 48 -35.60 -8.97 12.03
CA CYS A 48 -34.89 -9.91 11.15
C CYS A 48 -33.38 -9.62 11.02
N ILE A 49 -32.96 -8.35 11.17
CA ILE A 49 -31.55 -7.97 11.09
C ILE A 49 -30.83 -8.32 12.40
N GLY A 50 -31.51 -8.31 13.55
CA GLY A 50 -30.96 -8.78 14.82
C GLY A 50 -30.97 -10.30 15.01
N ASP A 51 -31.72 -11.03 14.19
CA ASP A 51 -31.86 -12.48 14.29
C ASP A 51 -30.65 -13.19 13.66
N LYS A 52 -29.94 -13.96 14.50
CA LYS A 52 -28.74 -14.71 14.10
C LYS A 52 -29.04 -15.77 13.06
N ASP A 53 -30.23 -16.36 13.08
CA ASP A 53 -30.60 -17.42 12.15
C ASP A 53 -30.85 -16.83 10.75
N VAL A 54 -31.46 -15.64 10.67
CA VAL A 54 -31.64 -14.91 9.41
C VAL A 54 -30.30 -14.43 8.85
N GLN A 55 -29.43 -13.86 9.68
CA GLN A 55 -28.07 -13.47 9.24
C GLN A 55 -27.28 -14.67 8.72
N THR A 56 -27.35 -15.80 9.42
CA THR A 56 -26.66 -17.04 9.04
C THR A 56 -27.22 -17.60 7.74
N LEU A 57 -28.55 -17.59 7.58
CA LEU A 57 -29.22 -18.04 6.37
C LEU A 57 -28.85 -17.19 5.16
N VAL A 58 -28.85 -15.86 5.30
CA VAL A 58 -28.42 -14.93 4.25
C VAL A 58 -26.94 -15.12 3.89
N ALA A 59 -26.09 -15.40 4.88
CA ALA A 59 -24.69 -15.73 4.60
C ALA A 59 -24.53 -17.08 3.88
N LEU A 60 -25.38 -18.07 4.18
CA LEU A 60 -25.39 -19.38 3.52
C LEU A 60 -25.96 -19.35 2.10
N THR A 61 -26.85 -18.41 1.80
CA THR A 61 -27.44 -18.22 0.46
C THR A 61 -26.77 -17.09 -0.31
N TYR A 62 -25.63 -16.58 0.18
CA TYR A 62 -24.94 -15.42 -0.40
C TYR A 62 -24.63 -15.60 -1.89
N ASP A 63 -24.17 -16.79 -2.29
CA ASP A 63 -23.83 -17.10 -3.69
C ASP A 63 -25.05 -17.12 -4.62
N ASP A 64 -26.25 -17.39 -4.07
CA ASP A 64 -27.52 -17.43 -4.79
C ASP A 64 -28.28 -16.09 -4.71
N PHE A 65 -27.80 -15.16 -3.88
CA PHE A 65 -28.48 -13.89 -3.64
C PHE A 65 -28.21 -12.90 -4.79
N PRO A 66 -29.26 -12.34 -5.44
CA PRO A 66 -29.05 -11.39 -6.53
C PRO A 66 -28.32 -10.14 -6.02
N THR A 67 -27.19 -9.80 -6.66
CA THR A 67 -26.28 -8.71 -6.28
C THR A 67 -26.97 -7.35 -6.04
N LYS A 68 -28.03 -7.05 -6.80
CA LYS A 68 -28.83 -5.83 -6.60
C LYS A 68 -29.53 -5.77 -5.24
N ARG A 69 -29.99 -6.91 -4.70
CA ARG A 69 -30.67 -7.00 -3.39
C ARG A 69 -29.68 -7.11 -2.23
N LEU A 70 -28.50 -7.67 -2.49
CA LEU A 70 -27.38 -7.68 -1.54
C LEU A 70 -26.98 -6.26 -1.13
N HIS A 71 -26.93 -5.33 -2.10
CA HIS A 71 -26.60 -3.92 -1.82
C HIS A 71 -27.65 -3.24 -0.93
N ALA A 72 -28.94 -3.55 -1.11
CA ALA A 72 -30.01 -3.00 -0.26
C ALA A 72 -29.95 -3.57 1.17
N PHE A 73 -29.72 -4.88 1.31
CA PHE A 73 -29.50 -5.53 2.61
C PHE A 73 -28.26 -4.99 3.33
N ALA A 74 -27.18 -4.76 2.59
CA ALA A 74 -25.94 -4.19 3.11
C ALA A 74 -26.12 -2.74 3.59
N LEU A 75 -26.86 -1.91 2.86
CA LEU A 75 -27.20 -0.54 3.28
C LEU A 75 -28.05 -0.51 4.56
N GLN A 76 -28.95 -1.47 4.73
CA GLN A 76 -29.86 -1.52 5.88
C GLN A 76 -29.22 -2.13 7.14
N SER A 77 -28.26 -3.04 6.97
CA SER A 77 -27.58 -3.72 8.09
C SER A 77 -26.49 -2.87 8.76
N GLY A 78 -26.07 -1.76 8.13
CA GLY A 78 -25.27 -0.66 8.72
C GLY A 78 -23.84 -1.01 9.17
N ASP A 79 -23.69 -2.01 10.04
CA ASP A 79 -22.44 -2.41 10.66
C ASP A 79 -21.58 -3.29 9.77
N VAL A 80 -22.18 -4.22 9.02
CA VAL A 80 -21.44 -5.16 8.14
C VAL A 80 -20.75 -4.42 7.00
N TYR A 81 -21.42 -3.41 6.43
CA TYR A 81 -20.88 -2.64 5.31
C TYR A 81 -19.72 -1.73 5.73
N ARG A 82 -19.79 -1.14 6.92
CA ARG A 82 -18.77 -0.23 7.42
C ARG A 82 -17.40 -0.90 7.57
N TRP A 83 -17.37 -2.17 7.97
CA TRP A 83 -16.11 -2.92 8.07
C TRP A 83 -15.54 -3.34 6.71
N SER A 84 -16.40 -3.73 5.76
CA SER A 84 -15.97 -4.05 4.39
C SER A 84 -15.42 -2.82 3.67
N GLU A 85 -16.16 -1.70 3.71
CA GLU A 85 -15.76 -0.44 3.08
C GLU A 85 -14.42 0.08 3.63
N VAL A 86 -14.24 0.04 4.96
CA VAL A 86 -12.96 0.41 5.58
C VAL A 86 -11.85 -0.52 5.12
N ASN A 87 -12.09 -1.83 4.98
CA ASN A 87 -11.09 -2.78 4.52
C ASN A 87 -10.72 -2.55 3.05
N GLU A 88 -11.70 -2.33 2.17
CA GLU A 88 -11.50 -2.01 0.75
C GLU A 88 -10.72 -0.70 0.58
N ARG A 89 -11.04 0.32 1.39
CA ARG A 89 -10.31 1.58 1.40
C ARG A 89 -8.86 1.40 1.84
N ILE A 90 -8.60 0.63 2.89
CA ILE A 90 -7.22 0.36 3.34
C ILE A 90 -6.47 -0.45 2.27
N GLY A 91 -7.12 -1.43 1.66
CA GLY A 91 -6.55 -2.25 0.59
C GLY A 91 -6.17 -1.45 -0.64
N SER A 92 -7.02 -0.51 -1.07
CA SER A 92 -6.72 0.37 -2.20
C SER A 92 -5.56 1.33 -1.91
N ILE A 93 -5.48 1.88 -0.69
CA ILE A 93 -4.33 2.69 -0.25
C ILE A 93 -3.05 1.85 -0.23
N ALA A 94 -3.11 0.62 0.29
CA ALA A 94 -1.97 -0.30 0.31
C ALA A 94 -1.46 -0.57 -1.10
N ALA A 95 -2.35 -0.92 -2.03
CA ALA A 95 -2.02 -1.16 -3.42
C ALA A 95 -1.40 0.09 -4.08
N ALA A 96 -2.00 1.27 -3.87
CA ALA A 96 -1.48 2.52 -4.41
C ALA A 96 -0.05 2.82 -3.92
N LEU A 97 0.23 2.61 -2.63
CA LEU A 97 1.57 2.79 -2.06
C LEU A 97 2.59 1.80 -2.65
N VAL A 98 2.23 0.53 -2.77
CA VAL A 98 3.12 -0.51 -3.34
C VAL A 98 3.42 -0.24 -4.82
N PHE A 99 2.39 0.07 -5.63
CA PHE A 99 2.59 0.41 -7.05
C PHE A 99 3.38 1.72 -7.22
N SER A 100 3.11 2.72 -6.38
CA SER A 100 3.90 3.96 -6.38
C SER A 100 5.36 3.67 -6.06
N ALA A 101 5.63 2.82 -5.08
CA ALA A 101 6.99 2.45 -4.72
C ALA A 101 7.70 1.67 -5.85
N LEU A 102 6.99 0.79 -6.54
CA LEU A 102 7.52 0.06 -7.69
C LEU A 102 7.87 1.00 -8.85
N LEU A 103 6.96 1.90 -9.22
CA LEU A 103 7.20 2.89 -10.28
C LEU A 103 8.36 3.82 -9.92
N TRP A 104 8.42 4.28 -8.67
CA TRP A 104 9.51 5.13 -8.21
C TRP A 104 10.85 4.40 -8.19
N SER A 105 10.86 3.10 -7.86
CA SER A 105 12.06 2.27 -7.96
C SER A 105 12.58 2.17 -9.39
N ILE A 106 11.69 2.04 -10.38
CA ILE A 106 12.06 2.04 -11.81
C ILE A 106 12.66 3.40 -12.19
N VAL A 107 12.03 4.50 -11.80
CA VAL A 107 12.52 5.86 -12.09
C VAL A 107 13.91 6.10 -11.48
N LEU A 108 14.11 5.72 -10.21
CA LEU A 108 15.39 5.86 -9.54
C LEU A 108 16.47 4.99 -10.19
N ASN A 109 16.13 3.77 -10.61
CA ASN A 109 17.08 2.87 -11.29
C ASN A 109 17.49 3.43 -12.67
N ILE A 110 16.53 3.93 -13.45
CA ILE A 110 16.81 4.60 -14.73
C ILE A 110 17.66 5.85 -14.50
N SER A 111 17.31 6.68 -13.51
CA SER A 111 18.09 7.87 -13.15
C SER A 111 19.53 7.54 -12.79
N LEU A 112 19.76 6.49 -12.00
CA LEU A 112 21.09 6.02 -11.64
C LEU A 112 21.85 5.45 -12.86
N ALA A 113 21.15 4.74 -13.75
CA ALA A 113 21.75 4.18 -14.97
C ALA A 113 22.17 5.26 -15.98
N LEU A 114 21.44 6.39 -16.03
CA LEU A 114 21.74 7.54 -16.87
C LEU A 114 22.72 8.53 -16.21
N ALA A 115 22.91 8.44 -14.90
CA ALA A 115 23.86 9.31 -14.22
C ALA A 115 25.31 8.99 -14.66
N PRO A 116 26.20 10.00 -14.76
CA PRO A 116 27.60 9.83 -15.18
C PRO A 116 28.47 9.05 -14.15
N VAL A 117 27.84 8.37 -13.20
CA VAL A 117 28.45 7.55 -12.15
C VAL A 117 29.36 6.47 -12.71
N ARG A 118 29.09 5.96 -13.91
CA ARG A 118 29.89 4.89 -14.54
C ARG A 118 31.19 5.40 -15.14
N GLU A 119 31.24 6.66 -15.53
CA GLU A 119 32.38 7.27 -16.21
C GLU A 119 33.29 8.04 -15.25
N ASP A 120 32.76 8.45 -14.10
CA ASP A 120 33.49 9.19 -13.08
C ASP A 120 34.25 8.26 -12.12
N SER A 121 35.59 8.20 -12.28
CA SER A 121 36.49 7.49 -11.37
C SER A 121 36.64 8.17 -10.01
N THR A 122 36.31 9.46 -9.91
CA THR A 122 36.45 10.24 -8.66
C THR A 122 35.29 10.02 -7.68
N GLY A 123 34.17 9.46 -8.16
CA GLY A 123 32.97 9.20 -7.36
C GLY A 123 32.15 10.45 -6.99
N ARG A 124 32.54 11.65 -7.46
CA ARG A 124 31.82 12.90 -7.18
C ARG A 124 30.42 12.90 -7.77
N ALA A 125 30.26 12.34 -8.98
CA ALA A 125 28.97 12.18 -9.64
C ALA A 125 28.01 11.30 -8.83
N LEU A 126 28.52 10.22 -8.23
CA LEU A 126 27.71 9.36 -7.36
C LEU A 126 27.27 10.10 -6.10
N VAL A 127 28.18 10.83 -5.45
CA VAL A 127 27.86 11.61 -4.25
C VAL A 127 26.81 12.67 -4.55
N ALA A 128 26.94 13.39 -5.67
CA ALA A 128 25.98 14.39 -6.11
C ALA A 128 24.60 13.78 -6.40
N TRP A 129 24.56 12.62 -7.07
CA TRP A 129 23.30 11.88 -7.25
C TRP A 129 22.72 11.45 -5.91
N LEU A 130 23.52 10.94 -4.98
CA LEU A 130 23.09 10.45 -3.67
C LEU A 130 22.50 11.55 -2.79
N MET A 131 22.91 12.81 -2.96
CA MET A 131 22.32 13.95 -2.24
C MET A 131 20.83 14.12 -2.53
N ILE A 132 20.39 13.81 -3.76
CA ILE A 132 18.99 13.94 -4.19
C ILE A 132 18.30 12.57 -4.20
N GLY A 133 18.95 11.58 -4.82
CA GLY A 133 18.45 10.20 -4.96
C GLY A 133 18.40 9.44 -3.64
N GLY A 134 19.28 9.75 -2.68
CA GLY A 134 19.29 9.12 -1.35
C GLY A 134 18.00 9.38 -0.57
N PRO A 135 17.61 10.65 -0.31
CA PRO A 135 16.33 10.97 0.32
C PRO A 135 15.12 10.38 -0.42
N MET A 136 15.14 10.41 -1.76
CA MET A 136 14.09 9.80 -2.58
C MET A 136 14.02 8.28 -2.42
N MET A 137 15.16 7.58 -2.30
CA MET A 137 15.20 6.15 -1.99
C MET A 137 14.61 5.87 -0.60
N ILE A 138 14.95 6.68 0.41
CA ILE A 138 14.42 6.52 1.78
C ILE A 138 12.90 6.66 1.77
N MET A 139 12.37 7.72 1.14
CA MET A 139 10.92 7.92 1.01
C MET A 139 10.23 6.78 0.28
N ASN A 140 10.83 6.28 -0.80
CA ASN A 140 10.34 5.11 -1.53
C ASN A 140 10.25 3.86 -0.65
N TYR A 141 11.28 3.60 0.15
CA TYR A 141 11.28 2.50 1.12
C TYR A 141 10.19 2.66 2.19
N ILE A 142 9.94 3.88 2.67
CA ILE A 142 8.85 4.15 3.62
C ILE A 142 7.50 3.83 2.99
N PHE A 143 7.24 4.26 1.74
CA PHE A 143 6.00 3.93 1.04
C PHE A 143 5.82 2.43 0.85
N LEU A 144 6.89 1.72 0.46
CA LEU A 144 6.85 0.26 0.33
C LEU A 144 6.53 -0.41 1.66
N LEU A 145 7.19 -0.01 2.74
CA LEU A 145 7.01 -0.60 4.07
C LEU A 145 5.59 -0.36 4.62
N VAL A 146 5.10 0.87 4.53
CA VAL A 146 3.72 1.21 4.94
C VAL A 146 2.71 0.47 4.07
N GLY A 147 2.91 0.45 2.75
CA GLY A 147 2.04 -0.26 1.82
C GLY A 147 1.96 -1.76 2.11
N LEU A 148 3.09 -2.41 2.38
CA LEU A 148 3.12 -3.82 2.77
C LEU A 148 2.40 -4.08 4.09
N ILE A 149 2.60 -3.25 5.11
CA ILE A 149 1.89 -3.38 6.40
C ILE A 149 0.38 -3.29 6.19
N LEU A 150 -0.09 -2.26 5.47
CA LEU A 150 -1.51 -2.08 5.18
C LEU A 150 -2.08 -3.24 4.34
N PHE A 151 -1.29 -3.78 3.41
CA PHE A 151 -1.67 -4.95 2.62
C PHE A 151 -1.91 -6.17 3.52
N PHE A 152 -0.98 -6.48 4.44
CA PHE A 152 -1.15 -7.59 5.38
C PHE A 152 -2.32 -7.39 6.33
N VAL A 153 -2.55 -6.16 6.81
CA VAL A 153 -3.72 -5.84 7.64
C VAL A 153 -5.01 -6.12 6.87
N THR A 154 -5.10 -5.67 5.62
CA THR A 154 -6.29 -5.86 4.77
C THR A 154 -6.52 -7.33 4.45
N HIS A 155 -5.44 -8.03 4.07
CA HIS A 155 -5.48 -9.45 3.75
C HIS A 155 -5.84 -10.31 4.96
N GLY A 156 -5.29 -10.00 6.13
CA GLY A 156 -5.62 -10.67 7.39
C GLY A 156 -7.08 -10.48 7.76
N ARG A 157 -7.62 -9.27 7.61
CA ARG A 157 -9.06 -9.00 7.82
C ARG A 157 -9.93 -9.77 6.84
N GLN A 158 -9.54 -9.83 5.57
CA GLN A 158 -10.28 -10.60 4.57
C GLN A 158 -10.26 -12.10 4.89
N LEU A 159 -9.12 -12.65 5.29
CA LEU A 159 -9.01 -14.05 5.69
C LEU A 159 -9.84 -14.37 6.94
N MET A 160 -9.88 -13.46 7.92
CA MET A 160 -10.76 -13.61 9.09
C MET A 160 -12.24 -13.55 8.72
N ALA A 161 -12.61 -12.78 7.70
CA ALA A 161 -14.00 -12.67 7.25
C ALA A 161 -14.51 -13.96 6.57
N VAL A 162 -13.63 -14.72 5.92
CA VAL A 162 -14.00 -15.97 5.23
C VAL A 162 -13.69 -17.23 6.04
N SER A 163 -12.90 -17.13 7.11
CA SER A 163 -12.48 -18.28 7.91
C SER A 163 -13.49 -18.61 9.02
N PRO A 164 -13.91 -19.88 9.16
CA PRO A 164 -14.71 -20.32 10.30
C PRO A 164 -13.93 -20.33 11.62
N PHE A 165 -12.60 -20.12 11.59
CA PHE A 165 -11.71 -20.13 12.76
C PHE A 165 -11.00 -18.78 12.94
N SER A 166 -11.76 -17.69 13.00
CA SER A 166 -11.25 -16.30 13.03
C SER A 166 -10.12 -16.06 14.04
N GLY A 167 -10.19 -16.62 15.25
CA GLY A 167 -9.14 -16.49 16.27
C GLY A 167 -7.81 -17.13 15.85
N ALA A 168 -7.82 -18.39 15.42
CA ALA A 168 -6.61 -19.08 14.95
C ALA A 168 -6.07 -18.47 13.65
N THR A 169 -6.96 -17.99 12.78
CA THR A 169 -6.58 -17.29 11.55
C THR A 169 -5.95 -15.94 11.85
N SER A 170 -6.44 -15.17 12.83
CA SER A 170 -5.83 -13.90 13.25
C SER A 170 -4.37 -14.08 13.68
N ASP A 171 -4.13 -14.99 14.61
CA ASP A 171 -2.80 -15.22 15.19
C ASP A 171 -1.82 -15.73 14.12
N ASN A 172 -2.23 -16.72 13.32
CA ASN A 172 -1.36 -17.28 12.30
C ASN A 172 -1.11 -16.30 11.15
N THR A 173 -2.13 -15.58 10.69
CA THR A 173 -1.98 -14.73 9.48
C THR A 173 -1.14 -13.50 9.78
N VAL A 174 -1.38 -12.82 10.91
CA VAL A 174 -0.63 -11.60 11.24
C VAL A 174 0.80 -11.97 11.63
N VAL A 175 1.00 -12.94 12.52
CA VAL A 175 2.34 -13.27 13.03
C VAL A 175 3.16 -13.97 11.94
N VAL A 176 2.65 -15.02 11.30
CA VAL A 176 3.45 -15.78 10.35
C VAL A 176 3.73 -14.95 9.10
N SER A 177 2.75 -14.23 8.54
CA SER A 177 2.95 -13.54 7.25
C SER A 177 3.85 -12.31 7.38
N LEU A 178 3.65 -11.47 8.40
CA LEU A 178 4.51 -10.29 8.62
C LEU A 178 5.93 -10.70 8.99
N PHE A 179 6.11 -11.64 9.93
CA PHE A 179 7.47 -12.04 10.30
C PHE A 179 8.17 -12.82 9.19
N SER A 180 7.49 -13.70 8.45
CA SER A 180 8.13 -14.48 7.38
C SER A 180 8.63 -13.62 6.23
N ILE A 181 8.08 -12.42 6.03
CA ILE A 181 8.48 -11.52 4.94
C ILE A 181 9.39 -10.40 5.44
N LEU A 182 9.06 -9.78 6.58
CA LEU A 182 9.89 -8.69 7.12
C LEU A 182 11.21 -9.18 7.70
N LEU A 183 11.25 -10.38 8.31
CA LEU A 183 12.47 -10.89 8.94
C LEU A 183 13.58 -11.16 7.90
N PRO A 184 13.33 -11.84 6.76
CA PRO A 184 14.37 -11.99 5.73
C PRO A 184 14.83 -10.65 5.16
N ILE A 185 13.93 -9.71 4.91
CA ILE A 185 14.29 -8.37 4.41
C ILE A 185 15.18 -7.65 5.42
N PHE A 186 14.84 -7.72 6.71
CA PHE A 186 15.63 -7.14 7.78
C PHE A 186 17.02 -7.79 7.90
N VAL A 187 17.09 -9.12 7.85
CA VAL A 187 18.35 -9.87 7.90
C VAL A 187 19.24 -9.52 6.69
N VAL A 188 18.68 -9.50 5.48
CA VAL A 188 19.42 -9.10 4.27
C VAL A 188 19.91 -7.66 4.39
N GLY A 189 19.07 -6.74 4.87
CA GLY A 189 19.45 -5.35 5.11
C GLY A 189 20.61 -5.21 6.11
N LEU A 190 20.56 -5.94 7.23
CA LEU A 190 21.64 -5.96 8.21
C LEU A 190 22.94 -6.52 7.63
N VAL A 191 22.86 -7.63 6.88
CA VAL A 191 24.03 -8.25 6.25
C VAL A 191 24.66 -7.31 5.22
N LEU A 192 23.85 -6.70 4.35
CA LEU A 192 24.33 -5.74 3.36
C LEU A 192 24.94 -4.49 4.01
N GLY A 193 24.33 -3.98 5.08
CA GLY A 193 24.87 -2.85 5.84
C GLY A 193 26.18 -3.17 6.57
N ALA A 194 26.30 -4.36 7.15
CA ALA A 194 27.54 -4.81 7.77
C ALA A 194 28.66 -4.98 6.73
N LEU A 195 28.34 -5.61 5.59
CA LEU A 195 29.28 -5.81 4.49
C LEU A 195 29.74 -4.48 3.88
N SER A 196 28.83 -3.52 3.69
CA SER A 196 29.20 -2.20 3.14
C SER A 196 30.16 -1.46 4.07
N LYS A 197 29.92 -1.53 5.39
CA LYS A 197 30.83 -0.95 6.39
C LYS A 197 32.19 -1.61 6.39
N ILE A 198 32.25 -2.95 6.44
CA ILE A 198 33.52 -3.71 6.40
C ILE A 198 34.30 -3.38 5.13
N TRP A 199 33.62 -3.30 3.98
CA TRP A 199 34.25 -2.95 2.72
C TRP A 199 34.81 -1.53 2.71
N ALA A 200 34.07 -0.57 3.27
CA ALA A 200 34.53 0.81 3.44
C ALA A 200 35.75 0.90 4.37
N ASP A 201 35.75 0.17 5.49
CA ASP A 201 36.86 0.12 6.44
C ASP A 201 38.10 -0.55 5.83
N TYR A 202 37.93 -1.56 4.97
CA TYR A 202 39.05 -2.24 4.30
C TYR A 202 39.71 -1.39 3.20
N ASN A 203 38.93 -0.58 2.47
CA ASN A 203 39.42 0.20 1.34
C ASN A 203 39.82 1.65 1.68
N SER A 204 39.41 2.17 2.83
CA SER A 204 39.74 3.54 3.26
C SER A 204 41.26 3.83 3.31
N PRO A 205 42.15 2.93 3.76
CA PRO A 205 43.60 3.18 3.74
C PRO A 205 44.17 3.30 2.31
N LYS A 206 43.61 2.54 1.35
CA LYS A 206 44.08 2.53 -0.04
C LYS A 206 43.65 3.79 -0.80
N LEU A 207 42.46 4.32 -0.48
CA LEU A 207 41.96 5.58 -1.04
C LEU A 207 42.76 6.80 -0.55
N VAL A 208 43.18 6.80 0.72
CA VAL A 208 44.05 7.86 1.27
C VAL A 208 45.44 7.83 0.64
N ALA A 209 46.00 6.64 0.38
CA ALA A 209 47.29 6.49 -0.27
C ALA A 209 47.27 6.93 -1.75
N ALA A 210 46.20 6.65 -2.50
CA ALA A 210 46.05 7.05 -3.89
C ALA A 210 45.85 8.57 -4.06
N GLY A 211 45.09 9.21 -3.15
CA GLY A 211 44.90 10.66 -3.17
C GLY A 211 46.16 11.45 -2.75
N ALA A 212 47.06 10.85 -1.98
CA ALA A 212 48.33 11.45 -1.60
C ALA A 212 49.34 11.45 -2.77
N SER A 213 49.29 10.47 -3.67
CA SER A 213 50.23 10.40 -4.82
C SER A 213 49.87 11.31 -5.98
N GLU A 214 48.61 11.71 -6.15
CA GLU A 214 48.21 12.65 -7.21
C GLU A 214 48.48 14.12 -6.85
N GLY A 215 48.76 14.44 -5.58
CA GLY A 215 49.07 15.80 -5.13
C GLY A 215 50.53 16.23 -5.31
N GLU A 216 51.41 15.32 -5.77
CA GLU A 216 52.87 15.53 -5.81
C GLU A 216 53.48 15.51 -7.22
N GLU A 217 52.67 15.40 -8.28
CA GLU A 217 53.10 15.78 -9.63
C GLU A 217 52.79 17.25 -9.87
N GLY A 218 53.72 18.09 -9.39
CA GLY A 218 53.78 19.50 -9.74
C GLY A 218 53.87 19.69 -11.26
N GLY A 219 52.79 20.22 -11.84
CA GLY A 219 52.91 21.00 -13.06
C GLY A 219 53.67 22.29 -12.73
N PRO A 220 54.72 22.66 -13.48
CA PRO A 220 55.41 23.94 -13.27
C PRO A 220 54.39 25.07 -13.37
N GLU A 221 54.38 25.94 -12.37
CA GLU A 221 53.64 27.20 -12.40
C GLU A 221 54.04 27.96 -13.66
N GLU A 222 53.23 27.87 -14.71
CA GLU A 222 53.30 28.78 -15.83
C GLU A 222 52.75 30.11 -15.32
N GLU A 223 53.68 30.94 -14.85
CA GLU A 223 53.46 32.32 -14.44
C GLU A 223 52.90 33.09 -15.65
N VAL A 224 51.58 33.05 -15.84
CA VAL A 224 50.89 33.86 -16.84
C VAL A 224 51.03 35.32 -16.41
N LYS A 225 52.07 35.98 -16.94
CA LYS A 225 52.17 37.44 -16.98
C LYS A 225 50.97 37.98 -17.74
N VAL A 226 49.92 38.31 -16.99
CA VAL A 226 48.82 39.14 -17.48
C VAL A 226 49.40 40.51 -17.76
N LYS A 227 49.72 40.74 -19.04
CA LYS A 227 50.08 42.05 -19.58
C LYS A 227 48.80 42.88 -19.65
N THR A 228 48.51 43.63 -18.60
CA THR A 228 47.53 44.71 -18.61
C THR A 228 48.09 45.85 -19.45
N ASP A 229 47.92 45.76 -20.77
CA ASP A 229 48.01 46.92 -21.64
C ASP A 229 46.74 47.75 -21.39
N GLY A 230 46.90 48.86 -20.70
CA GLY A 230 45.92 49.94 -20.69
C GLY A 230 46.04 50.76 -21.97
N ASP A 231 44.90 51.11 -22.56
CA ASP A 231 44.65 52.29 -23.38
C ASP A 231 43.12 52.31 -23.55
N ALA A 232 42.35 53.27 -23.05
CA ALA A 232 42.35 54.72 -23.24
C ALA A 232 41.05 55.08 -23.99
N ALA A 233 40.36 56.13 -23.48
CA ALA A 233 39.41 57.01 -24.17
C ALA A 233 38.25 56.31 -24.92
N GLY A 234 37.00 56.43 -24.49
CA GLY A 234 36.29 57.69 -24.32
C GLY A 234 35.33 57.87 -25.49
N GLU A 235 34.03 57.98 -25.24
CA GLU A 235 33.13 58.93 -25.89
C GLU A 235 31.70 58.82 -25.35
N GLU A 236 31.06 59.98 -25.40
CA GLU A 236 29.85 60.45 -24.73
C GLU A 236 28.53 60.01 -25.42
N PRO A 237 27.36 60.35 -24.84
CA PRO A 237 26.07 59.77 -25.19
C PRO A 237 25.36 60.51 -26.34
N SER A 238 24.42 59.80 -26.97
CA SER A 238 23.29 60.38 -27.71
C SER A 238 22.06 59.50 -27.56
#